data_AF-A0A7Y8SZ11-F1
#
_entry.id   AF-A0A7Y8SZ11-F1
#
_cell.length_a   1.000
_cell.length_b   1.000
_cell.length_c   1.000
_cell.angle_alpha   90.00
_cell.angle_beta   90.00
_cell.angle_gamma   90.00
#
_symmetry.space_group_name_H-M   'P 1'
#
loop_
_entity.id
_entity.type
_entity.pdbx_description
1 polymer ?
#
loop_
_entity_poly.entity_id
_entity_poly.type
_entity_poly.pdbx_seq_one_letter_code
_entity_poly.pdbx_strand_id
1 'polypeptide(L)'
;MLLSFQETVRALAETLVSQEWGHDVSPQISERVALYVLATHARMPDYLRVAFRFLTLLFDASSLLFRGKPFHRLSFAQRVAQIAWWERSFLQFAASFIAFHRTFTTFGFYSEVFGRDFVRRGRHDPD
;
A
#
# COMPACT_ATOMS: atom_id res chain seq x y z
N MET A 1 -8.36 18.43 -3.29
CA MET A 1 -7.83 18.21 -4.66
C MET A 1 -6.30 18.11 -4.64
N LEU A 2 -5.70 17.72 -3.51
CA LEU A 2 -4.26 17.77 -3.34
C LEU A 2 -3.71 16.35 -3.38
N LEU A 3 -2.54 16.20 -4.01
CA LEU A 3 -1.77 14.98 -3.97
C LEU A 3 -1.36 14.71 -2.52
N SER A 4 -1.45 13.45 -2.07
CA SER A 4 -1.11 13.13 -0.68
C SER A 4 -0.37 11.81 -0.60
N PHE A 5 0.91 11.89 -0.21
CA PHE A 5 1.75 10.72 0.03
C PHE A 5 1.06 9.69 0.95
N GLN A 6 0.53 10.13 2.09
CA GLN A 6 -0.07 9.24 3.08
C GLN A 6 -1.34 8.57 2.55
N GLU A 7 -2.23 9.34 1.91
CA GLU A 7 -3.48 8.80 1.37
C GLU A 7 -3.21 7.87 0.19
N THR A 8 -2.22 8.16 -0.64
CA THR A 8 -1.81 7.27 -1.74
C THR A 8 -1.25 5.96 -1.21
N VAL A 9 -0.37 5.98 -0.20
CA VAL A 9 0.16 4.76 0.42
C VAL A 9 -0.96 3.94 1.06
N ARG A 10 -1.89 4.58 1.78
CA ARG A 10 -3.08 3.93 2.36
C ARG A 10 -3.93 3.26 1.28
N ALA A 11 -4.28 4.00 0.23
CA ALA A 11 -5.06 3.47 -0.88
C ALA A 11 -4.33 2.35 -1.63
N LEU A 12 -2.99 2.43 -1.77
CA LEU A 12 -2.18 1.37 -2.38
C LEU A 12 -2.23 0.10 -1.54
N ALA A 13 -1.94 0.20 -0.24
CA ALA A 13 -1.95 -0.93 0.68
C ALA A 13 -3.33 -1.58 0.74
N GLU A 14 -4.40 -0.78 0.90
CA GLU A 14 -5.78 -1.26 0.86
C GLU A 14 -6.08 -2.00 -0.46
N THR A 15 -5.70 -1.40 -1.60
CA THR A 15 -5.99 -2.00 -2.91
C THR A 15 -5.26 -3.33 -3.10
N LEU A 16 -3.97 -3.38 -2.74
CA LEU A 16 -3.13 -4.56 -2.84
C LEU A 16 -3.60 -5.68 -1.89
N VAL A 17 -3.98 -5.34 -0.65
CA VAL A 17 -4.57 -6.31 0.29
C VAL A 17 -5.84 -6.93 -0.30
N SER A 18 -6.75 -6.09 -0.79
CA SER A 18 -8.00 -6.56 -1.37
C SER A 18 -7.81 -7.36 -2.67
N GLN A 19 -6.72 -7.12 -3.41
CA GLN A 19 -6.36 -7.92 -4.60
C GLN A 19 -5.80 -9.30 -4.24
N GLU A 20 -5.02 -9.41 -3.15
CA GLU A 20 -4.34 -10.66 -2.78
C GLU A 20 -5.21 -11.57 -1.91
N TRP A 21 -6.02 -11.01 -1.01
CA TRP A 21 -6.82 -11.78 -0.04
C TRP A 21 -8.34 -11.58 -0.17
N GLY A 22 -8.80 -10.81 -1.15
CA GLY A 22 -10.23 -10.56 -1.39
C GLY A 22 -10.80 -9.41 -0.57
N HIS A 23 -12.07 -9.06 -0.84
CA HIS A 23 -12.73 -7.88 -0.25
C HIS A 23 -13.24 -8.11 1.18
N ASP A 24 -13.18 -9.34 1.68
CA ASP A 24 -13.65 -9.70 3.03
C ASP A 24 -12.62 -9.38 4.12
N VAL A 25 -11.43 -8.87 3.76
CA VAL A 25 -10.43 -8.43 4.73
C VAL A 25 -10.99 -7.26 5.53
N SER A 26 -10.97 -7.41 6.85
CA SER A 26 -11.38 -6.38 7.80
C SER A 26 -10.68 -5.04 7.52
N PRO A 27 -11.41 -3.91 7.47
CA PRO A 27 -10.82 -2.57 7.26
C PRO A 27 -9.72 -2.23 8.27
N GLN A 28 -9.81 -2.75 9.50
CA GLN A 28 -8.81 -2.58 10.55
C GLN A 28 -7.50 -3.30 10.23
N ILE A 29 -7.52 -4.42 9.50
CA ILE A 29 -6.30 -5.09 9.03
C ILE A 29 -5.66 -4.22 7.94
N SER A 30 -6.43 -3.81 6.93
CA SER A 30 -5.93 -2.97 5.82
C SER A 30 -5.30 -1.67 6.32
N GLU A 31 -5.92 -0.98 7.28
CA GLU A 31 -5.36 0.24 7.89
C GLU A 31 -4.02 -0.03 8.59
N ARG A 32 -3.90 -1.13 9.34
CA ARG A 32 -2.63 -1.46 10.01
C ARG A 32 -1.54 -1.84 9.04
N VAL A 33 -1.88 -2.54 7.95
CA VAL A 33 -0.93 -2.80 6.87
C VAL A 33 -0.47 -1.48 6.23
N ALA A 34 -1.37 -0.54 5.98
CA ALA A 34 -0.99 0.79 5.51
C ALA A 34 -0.04 1.52 6.47
N LEU A 35 -0.32 1.47 7.78
CA LEU A 35 0.54 2.04 8.81
C LEU A 35 1.92 1.37 8.85
N TYR A 36 1.99 0.04 8.64
CA TYR A 36 3.25 -0.69 8.52
C TYR A 36 4.08 -0.21 7.32
N VAL A 37 3.45 -0.03 6.15
CA VAL A 37 4.13 0.49 4.95
C VAL A 37 4.60 1.93 5.17
N LEU A 38 3.80 2.78 5.80
CA LEU A 38 4.20 4.14 6.16
C LEU A 38 5.39 4.16 7.15
N ALA A 39 5.38 3.28 8.15
CA ALA A 39 6.49 3.13 9.08
C ALA A 39 7.77 2.65 8.38
N THR A 40 7.64 1.79 7.37
CA THR A 40 8.75 1.35 6.52
C THR A 40 9.38 2.54 5.79
N HIS A 41 8.56 3.40 5.16
CA HIS A 41 9.06 4.63 4.54
C HIS A 41 9.73 5.57 5.54
N ALA A 42 9.20 5.71 6.75
CA ALA A 42 9.81 6.55 7.78
C ALA A 42 11.21 6.06 8.20
N ARG A 43 11.45 4.75 8.16
CA ARG A 43 12.76 4.14 8.51
C ARG A 43 13.78 4.17 7.38
N MET A 44 13.40 4.58 6.16
CA MET A 44 14.34 4.69 5.05
C MET A 44 15.38 5.80 5.31
N PRO A 45 16.62 5.64 4.80
CA PRO A 45 17.58 6.74 4.67
C PRO A 45 16.97 7.94 3.94
N ASP A 46 17.39 9.17 4.29
CA ASP A 46 16.71 10.39 3.82
C ASP A 46 16.65 10.52 2.30
N TYR A 47 17.72 10.16 1.59
CA TYR A 47 17.76 10.21 0.12
C TYR A 47 16.73 9.25 -0.51
N LEU A 48 16.57 8.05 0.03
CA LEU A 48 15.54 7.09 -0.41
C LEU A 48 14.15 7.56 -0.02
N ARG A 49 13.98 8.08 1.20
CA ARG A 49 12.68 8.57 1.67
C ARG A 49 12.14 9.67 0.76
N VAL A 50 13.00 10.60 0.36
CA VAL A 50 12.67 11.68 -0.57
C VAL A 50 12.33 11.11 -1.95
N ALA A 51 13.16 10.20 -2.49
CA ALA A 51 12.91 9.58 -3.79
C ALA A 51 11.57 8.83 -3.83
N PHE A 52 11.27 8.00 -2.84
CA PHE A 52 10.00 7.29 -2.75
C PHE A 52 8.82 8.23 -2.59
N ARG A 53 8.96 9.31 -1.81
CA ARG A 53 7.91 10.32 -1.69
C ARG A 53 7.60 10.97 -3.04
N PHE A 54 8.61 11.30 -3.83
CA PHE A 54 8.40 11.81 -5.18
C PHE A 54 7.75 10.78 -6.10
N LEU A 55 8.18 9.51 -6.06
CA LEU A 55 7.58 8.44 -6.85
C LEU A 55 6.10 8.22 -6.50
N THR A 56 5.75 8.21 -5.21
CA THR A 56 4.36 8.09 -4.77
C THR A 56 3.51 9.26 -5.22
N LEU A 57 4.04 10.50 -5.17
CA LEU A 57 3.32 11.67 -5.67
C LEU A 57 3.19 11.64 -7.20
N LEU A 58 4.20 11.17 -7.92
CA LEU A 58 4.13 10.97 -9.37
C LEU A 58 3.08 9.92 -9.73
N PHE A 59 3.00 8.83 -8.96
CA PHE A 59 1.96 7.82 -9.08
C PHE A 59 0.56 8.43 -8.88
N ASP A 60 0.37 9.17 -7.79
CA ASP A 60 -0.90 9.84 -7.49
C ASP A 60 -1.29 10.89 -8.53
N ALA A 61 -0.30 11.61 -9.10
CA ALA A 61 -0.51 12.62 -10.14
C ALA A 61 -0.80 12.00 -11.51
N SER A 62 -0.21 10.85 -11.83
CA SER A 62 -0.46 10.17 -13.10
C SER A 62 -1.95 9.89 -13.30
N SER A 63 -2.66 9.52 -12.23
CA SER A 63 -4.10 9.32 -12.29
C SER A 63 -4.89 10.60 -12.51
N LEU A 64 -4.39 11.73 -11.99
CA LEU A 64 -5.01 13.02 -12.18
C LEU A 64 -4.99 13.41 -13.67
N LEU A 65 -3.86 13.17 -14.33
CA LEU A 65 -3.69 13.43 -15.76
C LEU A 65 -4.59 12.57 -16.64
N PHE A 66 -4.74 11.27 -16.32
CA PHE A 66 -5.48 10.34 -17.18
C PHE A 66 -6.96 10.14 -16.78
N ARG A 67 -7.33 10.39 -15.52
CA ARG A 67 -8.67 10.07 -14.97
C ARG A 67 -9.34 11.27 -14.27
N GLY A 68 -8.67 12.43 -14.22
CA GLY A 68 -9.21 13.66 -13.62
C GLY A 68 -9.30 13.65 -12.08
N LYS A 69 -8.79 12.61 -11.41
CA LYS A 69 -8.77 12.48 -9.95
C LYS A 69 -7.46 11.85 -9.49
N PRO A 70 -6.91 12.24 -8.32
CA PRO A 70 -5.73 11.59 -7.75
C PRO A 70 -6.06 10.15 -7.33
N PHE A 71 -5.05 9.29 -7.28
CA PHE A 71 -5.21 7.84 -7.17
C PHE A 71 -5.99 7.47 -5.92
N HIS A 72 -5.66 8.10 -4.79
CA HIS A 72 -6.32 7.86 -3.52
C HIS A 72 -7.83 8.17 -3.52
N ARG A 73 -8.34 8.92 -4.52
CA ARG A 73 -9.77 9.23 -4.67
C ARG A 73 -10.47 8.44 -5.77
N LEU A 74 -9.75 7.57 -6.46
CA LEU A 74 -10.34 6.67 -7.45
C LEU A 74 -11.19 5.60 -6.78
N SER A 75 -12.18 5.08 -7.51
CA SER A 75 -12.89 3.88 -7.08
C SER A 75 -11.94 2.68 -7.08
N PHE A 76 -12.28 1.63 -6.32
CA PHE A 76 -11.45 0.43 -6.23
C PHE A 76 -11.06 -0.15 -7.61
N ALA A 77 -12.03 -0.34 -8.50
CA ALA A 77 -11.78 -0.85 -9.86
C ALA A 77 -10.82 0.05 -10.66
N GLN A 78 -10.91 1.38 -10.47
CA GLN A 78 -10.02 2.34 -11.12
C GLN A 78 -8.60 2.29 -10.54
N ARG A 79 -8.47 2.12 -9.22
CA ARG A 79 -7.18 1.91 -8.54
C ARG A 79 -6.49 0.65 -9.06
N VAL A 80 -7.21 -0.47 -9.11
CA VAL A 80 -6.72 -1.75 -9.67
C VAL A 80 -6.20 -1.58 -11.09
N ALA A 81 -6.97 -0.92 -11.95
CA ALA A 81 -6.57 -0.69 -13.35
C ALA A 81 -5.31 0.18 -13.47
N GLN A 82 -5.12 1.16 -12.58
CA GLN A 82 -3.91 1.97 -12.57
C GLN A 82 -2.68 1.21 -12.07
N ILE A 83 -2.84 0.39 -11.02
CA ILE A 83 -1.78 -0.50 -10.53
C ILE A 83 -1.34 -1.42 -11.67
N ALA A 84 -2.28 -2.08 -12.34
CA ALA A 84 -2.00 -2.96 -13.47
C ALA A 84 -1.31 -2.23 -14.64
N TRP A 85 -1.66 -0.95 -14.88
CA TRP A 85 -0.99 -0.13 -15.90
C TRP A 85 0.47 0.17 -15.53
N TRP A 86 0.76 0.50 -14.27
CA TRP A 86 2.13 0.70 -13.79
C TRP A 86 2.94 -0.61 -13.78
N GLU A 87 2.33 -1.73 -13.42
CA GLU A 87 2.98 -3.05 -13.47
C GLU A 87 3.37 -3.45 -14.90
N ARG A 88 2.54 -3.10 -15.88
CA ARG A 88 2.78 -3.39 -17.31
C ARG A 88 3.57 -2.31 -18.05
N SER A 89 3.99 -1.26 -17.35
CA SER A 89 4.73 -0.16 -17.98
C SER A 89 6.14 -0.61 -18.40
N PHE A 90 6.61 -0.16 -19.55
CA PHE A 90 7.98 -0.41 -20.03
C PHE A 90 9.05 0.23 -19.13
N LEU A 91 8.66 1.20 -18.30
CA LEU A 91 9.54 1.86 -17.35
C LEU A 91 9.77 0.95 -16.14
N GLN A 92 10.99 0.41 -16.02
CA GLN A 92 11.34 -0.53 -14.93
C GLN A 92 11.03 0.05 -13.55
N PHE A 93 11.25 1.35 -13.32
CA PHE A 93 10.95 1.97 -12.03
C PHE A 93 9.46 1.91 -11.66
N ALA A 94 8.55 1.94 -12.65
CA ALA A 94 7.10 1.91 -12.39
C ALA A 94 6.68 0.51 -11.92
N ALA A 95 7.13 -0.54 -12.62
CA ALA A 95 6.89 -1.91 -12.21
C ALA A 95 7.55 -2.22 -10.86
N SER A 96 8.80 -1.78 -10.65
CA SER A 96 9.51 -1.94 -9.38
C SER A 96 8.85 -1.18 -8.23
N PHE A 97 8.26 0.00 -8.48
CA PHE A 97 7.52 0.76 -7.47
C PHE A 97 6.30 -0.03 -6.97
N ILE A 98 5.55 -0.66 -7.87
CA ILE A 98 4.43 -1.52 -7.49
C ILE A 98 4.91 -2.78 -6.78
N ALA A 99 5.95 -3.44 -7.30
CA ALA A 99 6.53 -4.63 -6.68
C ALA A 99 6.99 -4.35 -5.24
N PHE A 100 7.66 -3.22 -5.01
CA PHE A 100 8.05 -2.76 -3.68
C PHE A 100 6.83 -2.65 -2.74
N HIS A 101 5.78 -1.91 -3.16
CA HIS A 101 4.59 -1.71 -2.32
C HIS A 101 3.86 -3.02 -2.06
N ARG A 102 3.77 -3.90 -3.07
CA ARG A 102 3.20 -5.24 -2.95
C ARG A 102 3.95 -6.05 -1.90
N THR A 103 5.26 -6.18 -2.02
CA THR A 103 6.09 -6.91 -1.05
C THR A 103 5.90 -6.42 0.39
N PHE A 104 5.95 -5.11 0.64
CA PHE A 104 5.76 -4.58 2.00
C PHE A 104 4.32 -4.69 2.49
N THR A 105 3.33 -4.61 1.59
CA THR A 105 1.94 -4.86 1.93
C THR A 105 1.75 -6.32 2.35
N THR A 106 2.32 -7.26 1.60
CA THR A 106 2.30 -8.68 1.94
C THR A 106 2.98 -8.93 3.28
N PHE A 107 4.21 -8.42 3.49
CA PHE A 107 4.86 -8.55 4.79
C PHE A 107 4.06 -7.92 5.93
N GLY A 108 3.48 -6.73 5.72
CA GLY A 108 2.62 -6.07 6.69
C GLY A 108 1.40 -6.92 7.03
N PHE A 109 0.73 -7.49 6.03
CA PHE A 109 -0.43 -8.36 6.22
C PHE A 109 -0.08 -9.61 7.03
N TYR A 110 1.00 -10.30 6.67
CA TYR A 110 1.49 -11.44 7.44
C TYR A 110 1.86 -11.04 8.88
N SER A 111 2.50 -9.90 9.09
CA SER A 111 2.85 -9.42 10.43
C SER A 111 1.61 -9.16 11.31
N GLU A 112 0.52 -8.66 10.72
CA GLU A 112 -0.73 -8.37 11.43
C GLU A 112 -1.57 -9.62 11.69
N VAL A 113 -1.64 -10.55 10.74
CA VAL A 113 -2.41 -11.80 10.89
C VAL A 113 -1.69 -12.73 11.85
N PHE A 114 -0.42 -13.03 11.60
CA PHE A 114 0.33 -14.00 12.41
C PHE A 114 0.79 -13.43 13.75
N GLY A 115 1.14 -12.13 13.81
CA GLY A 115 1.49 -11.47 15.07
C GLY A 115 0.34 -11.52 16.10
N ARG A 116 -0.92 -11.49 15.64
CA ARG A 116 -2.09 -11.65 16.52
C ARG A 116 -2.32 -13.07 16.98
N ASP A 117 -2.01 -14.07 16.16
CA ASP A 117 -2.14 -15.48 16.56
C ASP A 117 -1.18 -15.85 17.70
N PHE A 118 0.03 -15.30 17.69
CA PHE A 118 0.97 -15.45 18.82
C PHE A 118 0.44 -14.78 20.10
N VAL A 119 -0.09 -13.56 20.01
CA VAL A 119 -0.64 -12.84 21.17
C VAL A 119 -1.91 -13.50 21.71
N ARG A 120 -2.77 -14.06 20.85
CA ARG A 120 -3.96 -14.81 21.27
C ARG A 120 -3.60 -16.13 21.95
N ARG A 121 -2.64 -16.90 21.42
CA ARG A 121 -2.21 -18.16 22.04
C ARG A 121 -1.53 -17.93 23.39
N GLY A 122 -0.74 -16.86 23.55
CA GLY A 122 -0.10 -16.53 24.83
C GLY A 122 -1.04 -16.02 25.92
N ARG A 123 -2.32 -15.73 25.62
CA ARG A 123 -3.33 -15.27 26.59
C ARG A 123 -4.22 -16.41 27.11
N HIS A 124 -4.02 -17.63 26.61
CA HIS A 124 -4.88 -18.79 26.91
C HIS A 124 -4.24 -19.84 27.84
N ASP A 125 -3.17 -19.47 28.54
CA ASP A 125 -2.63 -20.24 29.66
C ASP A 125 -3.18 -19.63 30.97
N PRO A 126 -4.28 -20.17 31.53
CA PRO A 126 -4.56 -20.02 32.95
C PRO A 126 -3.71 -21.07 33.70
N ASP A 127 -2.85 -20.59 34.59
CA ASP A 127 -2.33 -21.38 35.69
C ASP A 127 -3.46 -21.98 36.54
#